data_AF-A0A1F4AME0-F1
#
_entry.id   AF-A0A1F4AME0-F1
#
_cell.length_a   1.000
_cell.length_b   1.000
_cell.length_c   1.000
_cell.angle_alpha   90.00
_cell.angle_beta   90.00
_cell.angle_gamma   90.00
#
_symmetry.space_group_name_H-M   'P 1'
#
loop_
_entity.id
_entity.type
_entity.pdbx_description
1 polymer ?
#
loop_
_entity_poly.entity_id
_entity_poly.type
_entity_poly.pdbx_seq_one_letter_code
_entity_poly.pdbx_strand_id
1 'polypeptide(L)'
;MIGTFTNGVGTLTFGSGTGLVLTRSTTAPNAPFDADIALALNVIDTDLVAFAGNPASFGAATSGNGIAFNAGKPMRFGILKLDSAYGSELLPIRVPVRAMYWNGSGWQTNSADSCTGIPAGALVLGNYGGGLNGTNMGASHLPGSATTLSSGTATFTVTKPSPVALGSVDFAINLGATSGDANCIGAGMTATGANLPWLRGSWAAPANCSGAPAYGQDPNARLTFGSSRSPFIYLREMY
;
A
#
# COMPACT_ATOMS: atom_id res chain seq x y z
N MET A 1 -32.20 23.12 1.19
CA MET A 1 -32.43 22.47 -0.13
C MET A 1 -31.07 22.05 -0.68
N ILE A 2 -30.87 20.77 -0.96
CA ILE A 2 -29.57 20.21 -1.39
C ILE A 2 -29.41 20.11 -2.92
N GLY A 3 -30.47 20.48 -3.66
CA GLY A 3 -30.52 20.59 -5.11
C GLY A 3 -31.90 21.09 -5.56
N THR A 4 -31.98 21.76 -6.70
CA THR A 4 -33.23 22.10 -7.41
C THR A 4 -33.25 21.37 -8.74
N PHE A 5 -34.40 20.79 -9.08
CA PHE A 5 -34.55 19.99 -10.30
C PHE A 5 -35.61 20.63 -11.19
N THR A 6 -35.26 20.85 -12.46
CA THR A 6 -36.14 21.48 -13.44
C THR A 6 -36.86 20.39 -14.22
N ASN A 7 -38.19 20.52 -14.38
CA ASN A 7 -39.04 19.53 -15.04
C ASN A 7 -38.93 18.11 -14.43
N GLY A 8 -38.71 18.03 -13.11
CA GLY A 8 -38.59 16.74 -12.40
C GLY A 8 -37.30 15.97 -12.68
N VAL A 9 -36.31 16.58 -13.35
CA VAL A 9 -35.05 15.93 -13.70
C VAL A 9 -33.88 16.64 -13.02
N GLY A 10 -33.01 15.86 -12.39
CA GLY A 10 -31.66 16.29 -12.05
C GLY A 10 -30.91 15.29 -11.19
N THR A 11 -29.68 15.64 -10.87
CA THR A 11 -28.70 14.72 -10.28
C THR A 11 -27.98 15.39 -9.13
N LEU A 12 -27.78 14.66 -8.03
CA LEU A 12 -26.78 15.01 -7.02
C LEU A 12 -25.45 14.40 -7.43
N THR A 13 -24.51 15.23 -7.86
CA THR A 13 -23.16 14.80 -8.23
C THR A 13 -22.15 15.28 -7.21
N PHE A 14 -21.32 14.37 -6.71
CA PHE A 14 -20.19 14.67 -5.84
C PHE A 14 -18.90 14.53 -6.66
N GLY A 15 -18.06 15.56 -6.64
CA GLY A 15 -16.74 15.53 -7.28
C GLY A 15 -15.69 14.78 -6.45
N SER A 16 -14.48 14.68 -6.98
CA SER A 16 -13.34 14.07 -6.28
C SER A 16 -13.14 14.72 -4.89
N GLY A 17 -13.03 13.89 -3.86
CA GLY A 17 -12.86 14.34 -2.47
C GLY A 17 -14.13 14.84 -1.76
N THR A 18 -15.30 14.71 -2.37
CA THR A 18 -16.60 15.08 -1.77
C THR A 18 -17.53 13.89 -1.65
N GLY A 19 -18.52 13.96 -0.76
CA GLY A 19 -19.48 12.89 -0.50
C GLY A 19 -19.19 12.10 0.79
N LEU A 20 -19.54 10.82 0.80
CA LEU A 20 -19.26 9.93 1.93
C LEU A 20 -17.85 9.35 1.78
N VAL A 21 -17.02 9.49 2.82
CA VAL A 21 -15.65 8.97 2.84
C VAL A 21 -15.50 7.98 3.98
N LEU A 22 -14.91 6.82 3.68
CA LEU A 22 -14.39 5.94 4.71
C LEU A 22 -12.97 6.39 5.07
N THR A 23 -12.80 6.94 6.28
CA THR A 23 -11.50 7.38 6.76
C THR A 23 -10.75 6.21 7.39
N ARG A 24 -9.54 5.95 6.90
CA ARG A 24 -8.62 4.98 7.48
C ARG A 24 -7.99 5.53 8.76
N SER A 25 -7.93 4.73 9.81
CA SER A 25 -7.22 5.08 11.04
C SER A 25 -5.70 5.18 10.81
N THR A 26 -5.07 6.21 11.39
CA THR A 26 -3.62 6.47 11.32
C THR A 26 -2.89 6.17 12.63
N THR A 27 -3.51 5.42 13.53
CA THR A 27 -2.92 5.12 14.85
C THR A 27 -3.09 3.65 15.23
N ALA A 28 -4.20 3.03 14.84
CA ALA A 28 -4.47 1.62 15.11
C ALA A 28 -5.26 0.98 13.95
N PRO A 29 -5.00 -0.30 13.61
CA PRO A 29 -5.74 -0.98 12.57
C PRO A 29 -7.15 -1.35 13.06
N ASN A 30 -8.14 -1.27 12.17
CA ASN A 30 -9.50 -1.72 12.46
C ASN A 30 -9.66 -3.19 12.06
N ALA A 31 -10.41 -3.97 12.86
CA ALA A 31 -10.85 -5.30 12.45
C ALA A 31 -11.75 -5.19 11.20
N PRO A 32 -11.87 -6.26 10.39
CA PRO A 32 -12.75 -6.24 9.22
C PRO A 32 -14.20 -5.98 9.62
N PHE A 33 -14.92 -5.22 8.80
CA PHE A 33 -16.34 -4.92 8.99
C PHE A 33 -17.03 -4.73 7.64
N ASP A 34 -18.35 -4.86 7.61
CA ASP A 34 -19.15 -4.52 6.43
C ASP A 34 -19.57 -3.05 6.46
N ALA A 35 -19.42 -2.35 5.34
CA ALA A 35 -19.87 -0.97 5.19
C ALA A 35 -21.40 -0.90 5.03
N ASP A 36 -22.13 -1.03 6.14
CA ASP A 36 -23.58 -0.89 6.18
C ASP A 36 -24.03 0.57 6.30
N ILE A 37 -23.90 1.30 5.18
CA ILE A 37 -24.23 2.73 5.09
C ILE A 37 -25.68 2.91 4.61
N ALA A 38 -26.39 3.89 5.17
CA ALA A 38 -27.70 4.34 4.69
C ALA A 38 -27.69 5.81 4.30
N LEU A 39 -28.47 6.17 3.28
CA LEU A 39 -28.76 7.55 2.90
C LEU A 39 -30.28 7.74 2.86
N ALA A 40 -30.77 8.85 3.40
CA ALA A 40 -32.19 9.19 3.33
C ALA A 40 -32.37 10.69 3.02
N LEU A 41 -33.28 11.02 2.12
CA LEU A 41 -33.52 12.39 1.63
C LEU A 41 -35.03 12.68 1.57
N ASN A 42 -35.43 13.87 2.01
CA ASN A 42 -36.80 14.33 1.78
C ASN A 42 -36.96 14.85 0.35
N VAL A 43 -37.96 14.34 -0.36
CA VAL A 43 -38.43 14.88 -1.64
C VAL A 43 -39.53 15.90 -1.33
N ILE A 44 -39.24 17.17 -1.57
CA ILE A 44 -40.12 18.28 -1.22
C ILE A 44 -40.69 18.85 -2.51
N ASP A 45 -42.03 18.85 -2.62
CA ASP A 45 -42.76 19.66 -3.59
C ASP A 45 -43.40 20.85 -2.87
N THR A 46 -43.25 22.04 -3.44
CA THR A 46 -43.75 23.29 -2.86
C THR A 46 -45.27 23.44 -2.97
N ASP A 47 -45.91 22.69 -3.87
CA ASP A 47 -47.36 22.66 -4.01
C ASP A 47 -48.04 21.57 -3.15
N LEU A 48 -47.27 20.96 -2.24
CA LEU A 48 -47.69 19.94 -1.26
C LEU A 48 -47.96 18.54 -1.84
N VAL A 49 -47.55 18.25 -3.08
CA VAL A 49 -47.47 16.87 -3.56
C VAL A 49 -46.30 16.14 -2.88
N ALA A 50 -46.60 15.25 -1.94
CA ALA A 50 -45.58 14.52 -1.20
C ALA A 50 -45.18 13.21 -1.91
N PHE A 51 -43.89 12.91 -1.95
CA PHE A 51 -43.44 11.54 -2.22
C PHE A 51 -43.88 10.63 -1.06
N ALA A 52 -44.72 9.64 -1.36
CA ALA A 52 -45.30 8.76 -0.34
C ALA A 52 -44.25 8.00 0.50
N GLY A 53 -43.08 7.72 -0.09
CA GLY A 53 -41.97 7.06 0.58
C GLY A 53 -41.02 8.01 1.30
N ASN A 54 -41.43 9.24 1.63
CA ASN A 54 -40.55 10.21 2.30
C ASN A 54 -40.18 9.76 3.73
N PRO A 55 -38.89 9.84 4.11
CA PRO A 55 -37.74 10.18 3.26
C PRO A 55 -37.38 9.04 2.31
N ALA A 56 -37.07 9.36 1.04
CA ALA A 56 -36.53 8.40 0.09
C ALA A 56 -35.21 7.82 0.64
N SER A 57 -35.15 6.51 0.80
CA SER A 57 -34.05 5.81 1.48
C SER A 57 -33.27 4.87 0.56
N PHE A 58 -31.97 4.78 0.80
CA PHE A 58 -31.03 3.92 0.09
C PHE A 58 -30.21 3.14 1.11
N GLY A 59 -30.40 1.82 1.12
CA GLY A 59 -29.83 0.94 2.14
C GLY A 59 -30.38 1.20 3.54
N ALA A 60 -29.90 0.42 4.50
CA ALA A 60 -30.17 0.58 5.93
C ALA A 60 -28.86 0.40 6.72
N ALA A 61 -28.70 1.17 7.80
CA ALA A 61 -27.55 1.08 8.71
C ALA A 61 -27.70 -0.10 9.67
N THR A 62 -28.03 -1.27 9.11
CA THR A 62 -28.21 -2.54 9.81
C THR A 62 -27.47 -3.62 9.03
N SER A 63 -27.04 -4.67 9.74
CA SER A 63 -26.14 -5.68 9.17
C SER A 63 -26.66 -6.24 7.84
N GLY A 64 -25.85 -6.12 6.80
CA GLY A 64 -26.10 -6.66 5.47
C GLY A 64 -27.02 -5.81 4.60
N ASN A 65 -27.67 -4.78 5.14
CA ASN A 65 -28.69 -4.00 4.45
C ASN A 65 -28.18 -2.65 3.93
N GLY A 66 -26.92 -2.31 4.14
CA GLY A 66 -26.38 -1.04 3.63
C GLY A 66 -26.31 -0.99 2.11
N ILE A 67 -26.02 0.19 1.59
CA ILE A 67 -25.81 0.45 0.16
C ILE A 67 -24.84 -0.57 -0.45
N ALA A 68 -25.12 -1.00 -1.68
CA ALA A 68 -24.28 -1.94 -2.41
C ALA A 68 -23.03 -1.25 -3.00
N PHE A 69 -21.89 -1.93 -2.90
CA PHE A 69 -20.63 -1.53 -3.54
C PHE A 69 -20.32 -2.50 -4.70
N ASN A 70 -19.58 -2.02 -5.70
CA ASN A 70 -19.19 -2.80 -6.89
C ASN A 70 -18.35 -4.05 -6.56
N ALA A 71 -17.60 -4.05 -5.45
CA ALA A 71 -16.76 -5.15 -5.00
C ALA A 71 -17.22 -5.77 -3.67
N GLY A 72 -18.46 -5.49 -3.25
CA GLY A 72 -19.00 -5.93 -1.97
C GLY A 72 -18.71 -4.98 -0.81
N LYS A 73 -19.39 -5.23 0.32
CA LYS A 73 -19.33 -4.43 1.54
C LYS A 73 -18.11 -4.68 2.46
N PRO A 74 -17.37 -5.82 2.40
CA PRO A 74 -16.29 -6.06 3.35
C PRO A 74 -15.15 -5.05 3.21
N MET A 75 -14.93 -4.28 4.29
CA MET A 75 -13.84 -3.34 4.42
C MET A 75 -12.74 -3.97 5.28
N ARG A 76 -11.49 -3.86 4.82
CA ARG A 76 -10.31 -4.41 5.50
C ARG A 76 -9.26 -3.33 5.70
N PHE A 77 -8.69 -3.29 6.89
CA PHE A 77 -7.49 -2.49 7.13
C PHE A 77 -6.27 -3.25 6.59
N GLY A 78 -5.77 -2.80 5.43
CA GLY A 78 -4.65 -3.42 4.74
C GLY A 78 -3.30 -2.72 4.97
N ILE A 79 -2.21 -3.45 4.79
CA ILE A 79 -0.84 -2.94 4.64
C ILE A 79 -0.11 -3.73 3.54
N LEU A 80 0.91 -3.14 2.93
CA LEU A 80 1.85 -3.86 2.09
C LEU A 80 3.15 -4.06 2.88
N LYS A 81 3.62 -5.29 3.03
CA LYS A 81 4.85 -5.61 3.76
C LYS A 81 5.97 -6.02 2.81
N LEU A 82 7.16 -5.48 3.01
CA LEU A 82 8.41 -6.00 2.46
C LEU A 82 9.16 -6.85 3.50
N ASP A 83 9.86 -7.88 3.02
CA ASP A 83 10.78 -8.69 3.82
C ASP A 83 12.23 -8.36 3.42
N SER A 84 13.08 -8.12 4.43
CA SER A 84 14.53 -7.97 4.22
C SER A 84 15.12 -9.23 3.59
N ALA A 85 16.11 -9.04 2.73
CA ALA A 85 16.71 -10.12 1.97
C ALA A 85 18.23 -9.94 1.89
N TYR A 86 18.95 -11.05 1.72
CA TYR A 86 20.41 -11.03 1.72
C TYR A 86 20.98 -12.12 0.81
N GLY A 87 22.19 -11.93 0.33
CA GLY A 87 22.87 -12.90 -0.53
C GLY A 87 24.24 -12.43 -1.01
N SER A 88 24.81 -13.21 -1.94
CA SER A 88 26.06 -12.82 -2.59
C SER A 88 25.85 -11.57 -3.45
N GLU A 89 26.83 -10.69 -3.39
CA GLU A 89 27.09 -9.57 -4.29
C GLU A 89 27.24 -9.97 -5.76
N LEU A 90 27.32 -11.27 -6.07
CA LEU A 90 27.44 -11.81 -7.42
C LEU A 90 26.09 -12.24 -8.03
N LEU A 91 25.01 -12.25 -7.25
CA LEU A 91 23.70 -12.75 -7.67
C LEU A 91 22.58 -11.75 -7.39
N PRO A 92 21.49 -11.75 -8.19
CA PRO A 92 20.29 -11.01 -7.85
C PRO A 92 19.68 -11.49 -6.53
N ILE A 93 19.09 -10.57 -5.78
CA ILE A 93 18.35 -10.85 -4.54
C ILE A 93 16.84 -10.81 -4.84
N ARG A 94 16.11 -11.77 -4.26
CA ARG A 94 14.66 -11.84 -4.30
C ARG A 94 14.07 -11.22 -3.04
N VAL A 95 13.22 -10.22 -3.20
CA VAL A 95 12.60 -9.46 -2.12
C VAL A 95 11.11 -9.77 -2.09
N PRO A 96 10.64 -10.57 -1.12
CA PRO A 96 9.21 -10.85 -0.98
C PRO A 96 8.41 -9.59 -0.63
N VAL A 97 7.24 -9.46 -1.25
CA VAL A 97 6.24 -8.45 -0.91
C VAL A 97 4.89 -9.11 -0.68
N ARG A 98 4.15 -8.66 0.35
CA ARG A 98 2.86 -9.24 0.76
C ARG A 98 1.82 -8.17 1.06
N ALA A 99 0.64 -8.26 0.47
CA ALA A 99 -0.53 -7.55 0.96
C ALA A 99 -1.07 -8.30 2.19
N MET A 100 -1.17 -7.60 3.31
CA MET A 100 -1.68 -8.13 4.57
C MET A 100 -2.88 -7.32 5.04
N TYR A 101 -3.75 -7.92 5.85
CA TYR A 101 -4.83 -7.23 6.53
C TYR A 101 -4.86 -7.59 8.01
N TRP A 102 -5.37 -6.67 8.84
CA TRP A 102 -5.61 -6.92 10.26
C TRP A 102 -6.91 -7.71 10.42
N ASN A 103 -6.86 -8.87 11.07
CA ASN A 103 -8.04 -9.71 11.29
C ASN A 103 -8.74 -9.44 12.64
N GLY A 104 -8.27 -8.45 13.41
CA GLY A 104 -8.73 -8.17 14.78
C GLY A 104 -7.70 -8.56 15.86
N SER A 105 -6.83 -9.53 15.59
CA SER A 105 -5.79 -10.00 16.53
C SER A 105 -4.38 -10.03 15.96
N GLY A 106 -4.24 -10.07 14.63
CA GLY A 106 -2.95 -10.16 13.96
C GLY A 106 -3.03 -9.83 12.47
N TRP A 107 -1.86 -9.68 11.86
CA TRP A 107 -1.73 -9.52 10.41
C TRP A 107 -1.83 -10.87 9.70
N GLN A 108 -2.65 -10.93 8.65
CA GLN A 108 -2.83 -12.11 7.80
C GLN A 108 -2.63 -11.73 6.34
N THR A 109 -2.08 -12.63 5.53
CA THR A 109 -1.94 -12.39 4.09
C THR A 109 -3.32 -12.30 3.45
N ASN A 110 -3.53 -11.29 2.60
CA ASN A 110 -4.77 -11.14 1.84
C ASN A 110 -4.75 -12.02 0.57
N SER A 111 -5.02 -13.31 0.70
CA SER A 111 -4.99 -14.26 -0.42
C SER A 111 -6.03 -13.99 -1.52
N ALA A 112 -7.02 -13.14 -1.25
CA ALA A 112 -7.99 -12.68 -2.24
C ALA A 112 -7.43 -11.59 -3.18
N ASP A 113 -6.30 -10.98 -2.85
CA ASP A 113 -5.69 -9.94 -3.68
C ASP A 113 -4.91 -10.57 -4.84
N SER A 114 -5.39 -10.36 -6.06
CA SER A 114 -4.67 -10.75 -7.29
C SER A 114 -4.60 -9.61 -8.30
N CYS A 115 -4.78 -8.36 -7.84
CA CYS A 115 -4.92 -7.20 -8.70
C CYS A 115 -4.17 -5.95 -8.20
N THR A 116 -3.67 -5.93 -6.96
CA THR A 116 -2.80 -4.84 -6.50
C THR A 116 -1.54 -4.80 -7.37
N GLY A 117 -1.45 -3.78 -8.21
CA GLY A 117 -0.30 -3.50 -9.07
C GLY A 117 0.62 -2.47 -8.43
N ILE A 118 1.91 -2.77 -8.38
CA ILE A 118 2.96 -1.88 -7.88
C ILE A 118 3.76 -1.40 -9.10
N PRO A 119 3.68 -0.13 -9.47
CA PRO A 119 4.41 0.39 -10.63
C PRO A 119 5.92 0.40 -10.38
N ALA A 120 6.72 0.11 -11.41
CA ALA A 120 8.18 0.12 -11.32
C ALA A 120 8.74 1.47 -10.81
N GLY A 121 8.14 2.58 -11.24
CA GLY A 121 8.55 3.93 -10.82
C GLY A 121 8.34 4.23 -9.33
N ALA A 122 7.56 3.41 -8.60
CA ALA A 122 7.37 3.57 -7.16
C ALA A 122 8.44 2.90 -6.31
N LEU A 123 9.34 2.13 -6.93
CA LEU A 123 10.41 1.43 -6.24
C LEU A 123 11.60 2.36 -5.99
N VAL A 124 12.16 2.32 -4.78
CA VAL A 124 13.25 3.21 -4.38
C VAL A 124 14.31 2.48 -3.56
N LEU A 125 15.55 2.94 -3.71
CA LEU A 125 16.72 2.52 -2.96
C LEU A 125 17.35 3.73 -2.28
N GLY A 126 17.80 3.54 -1.05
CA GLY A 126 18.37 4.59 -0.20
C GLY A 126 19.17 3.99 0.96
N ASN A 127 19.63 4.86 1.87
CA ASN A 127 20.43 4.46 3.04
C ASN A 127 21.58 3.48 2.71
N TYR A 128 22.32 3.77 1.65
CA TYR A 128 23.42 2.92 1.21
C TYR A 128 24.50 2.81 2.30
N GLY A 129 25.02 1.61 2.51
CA GLY A 129 26.07 1.30 3.47
C GLY A 129 27.13 0.37 2.89
N GLY A 130 28.34 0.44 3.43
CA GLY A 130 29.50 -0.29 2.91
C GLY A 130 29.96 0.28 1.57
N GLY A 131 30.23 -0.60 0.60
CA GLY A 131 30.65 -0.21 -0.75
C GLY A 131 29.51 0.15 -1.70
N LEU A 132 28.25 0.06 -1.28
CA LEU A 132 27.10 0.40 -2.12
C LEU A 132 26.86 1.92 -2.14
N ASN A 133 26.41 2.42 -3.28
CA ASN A 133 26.01 3.80 -3.50
C ASN A 133 25.07 3.89 -4.72
N GLY A 134 24.50 5.08 -4.99
CA GLY A 134 23.57 5.27 -6.10
C GLY A 134 24.15 5.03 -7.50
N THR A 135 25.49 5.03 -7.66
CA THR A 135 26.14 4.76 -8.96
C THR A 135 26.24 3.26 -9.25
N ASN A 136 26.53 2.44 -8.24
CA ASN A 136 26.67 0.99 -8.40
C ASN A 136 25.45 0.16 -7.99
N MET A 137 24.44 0.82 -7.42
CA MET A 137 23.18 0.23 -6.97
C MET A 137 22.02 1.23 -7.15
N GLY A 138 21.82 1.72 -8.37
CA GLY A 138 20.78 2.68 -8.72
C GLY A 138 19.50 2.07 -9.34
N ALA A 139 18.70 2.90 -10.01
CA ALA A 139 17.39 2.53 -10.56
C ALA A 139 17.45 1.40 -11.60
N SER A 140 18.57 1.26 -12.32
CA SER A 140 18.81 0.16 -13.26
C SER A 140 18.84 -1.22 -12.60
N HIS A 141 18.95 -1.30 -11.27
CA HIS A 141 18.95 -2.55 -10.53
C HIS A 141 17.57 -2.99 -10.05
N LEU A 142 16.56 -2.13 -10.22
CA LEU A 142 15.17 -2.40 -9.88
C LEU A 142 14.42 -2.98 -11.09
N PRO A 143 13.32 -3.72 -10.87
CA PRO A 143 12.45 -4.20 -11.96
C PRO A 143 11.97 -3.05 -12.85
N GLY A 144 12.09 -3.22 -14.17
CA GLY A 144 11.66 -2.22 -15.16
C GLY A 144 10.16 -2.23 -15.48
N SER A 145 9.39 -3.15 -14.90
CA SER A 145 7.95 -3.31 -15.15
C SER A 145 7.16 -3.37 -13.86
N ALA A 146 5.86 -3.04 -13.93
CA ALA A 146 4.96 -3.18 -12.80
C ALA A 146 4.92 -4.63 -12.29
N THR A 147 4.79 -4.78 -10.98
CA THR A 147 4.64 -6.07 -10.30
C THR A 147 3.23 -6.18 -9.74
N THR A 148 2.48 -7.20 -10.16
CA THR A 148 1.12 -7.44 -9.66
C THR A 148 1.14 -8.57 -8.65
N LEU A 149 0.44 -8.40 -7.53
CA LEU A 149 0.30 -9.46 -6.55
C LEU A 149 -0.54 -10.62 -7.11
N SER A 150 -0.18 -11.83 -6.72
CA SER A 150 -0.97 -13.04 -6.92
C SER A 150 -1.19 -13.69 -5.56
N SER A 151 -2.46 -13.91 -5.19
CA SER A 151 -2.84 -14.41 -3.87
C SER A 151 -2.19 -13.63 -2.71
N GLY A 152 -2.14 -12.31 -2.84
CA GLY A 152 -1.60 -11.39 -1.83
C GLY A 152 -0.09 -11.35 -1.75
N THR A 153 0.62 -11.97 -2.70
CA THR A 153 2.09 -12.07 -2.67
C THR A 153 2.72 -11.77 -4.02
N ALA A 154 3.95 -11.25 -4.00
CA ALA A 154 4.83 -11.21 -5.17
C ALA A 154 6.29 -11.19 -4.71
N THR A 155 7.21 -11.14 -5.66
CA THR A 155 8.64 -11.05 -5.38
C THR A 155 9.28 -10.07 -6.36
N PHE A 156 9.95 -9.06 -5.82
CA PHE A 156 10.83 -8.21 -6.63
C PHE A 156 12.18 -8.89 -6.81
N THR A 157 12.75 -8.77 -8.00
CA THR A 157 14.13 -9.18 -8.24
C THR A 157 14.99 -7.92 -8.34
N VAL A 158 15.88 -7.74 -7.38
CA VAL A 158 16.87 -6.65 -7.39
C VAL A 158 18.18 -7.24 -7.89
N THR A 159 18.72 -6.69 -8.98
CA THR A 159 19.95 -7.22 -9.57
C THR A 159 21.16 -6.94 -8.69
N LYS A 160 22.27 -7.63 -8.95
CA LYS A 160 23.52 -7.45 -8.21
C LYS A 160 24.15 -6.06 -8.45
N PRO A 161 24.97 -5.54 -7.52
CA PRO A 161 25.72 -4.31 -7.72
C PRO A 161 26.66 -4.38 -8.93
N SER A 162 26.82 -3.24 -9.62
CA SER A 162 27.73 -3.12 -10.76
C SER A 162 28.48 -1.77 -10.72
N PRO A 163 29.82 -1.75 -10.54
CA PRO A 163 30.69 -2.90 -10.28
C PRO A 163 30.33 -3.65 -9.00
N VAL A 164 30.83 -4.89 -8.88
CA VAL A 164 30.60 -5.74 -7.70
C VAL A 164 31.07 -5.03 -6.44
N ALA A 165 30.21 -4.96 -5.42
CA ALA A 165 30.48 -4.33 -4.14
C ALA A 165 29.69 -5.00 -3.02
N LEU A 166 30.28 -5.05 -1.83
CA LEU A 166 29.63 -5.56 -0.62
C LEU A 166 29.00 -4.39 0.14
N GLY A 167 27.87 -4.64 0.80
CA GLY A 167 27.22 -3.62 1.63
C GLY A 167 25.73 -3.84 1.76
N SER A 168 25.03 -2.80 2.20
CA SER A 168 23.58 -2.82 2.38
C SER A 168 22.92 -1.62 1.72
N VAL A 169 21.68 -1.79 1.31
CA VAL A 169 20.82 -0.73 0.79
C VAL A 169 19.42 -0.99 1.31
N ASP A 170 18.70 0.07 1.70
CA ASP A 170 17.31 -0.05 2.08
C ASP A 170 16.44 0.13 0.82
N PHE A 171 15.47 -0.76 0.66
CA PHE A 171 14.54 -0.84 -0.45
C PHE A 171 13.13 -0.52 0.04
N ALA A 172 12.41 0.35 -0.67
CA ALA A 172 11.06 0.74 -0.29
C ALA A 172 10.14 0.92 -1.50
N ILE A 173 8.84 1.11 -1.20
CA ILE A 173 7.80 1.39 -2.20
C ILE A 173 7.11 2.69 -1.81
N ASN A 174 7.19 3.73 -2.64
CA ASN A 174 6.44 4.96 -2.44
C ASN A 174 4.95 4.72 -2.74
N LEU A 175 4.13 4.55 -1.70
CA LEU A 175 2.68 4.35 -1.84
C LEU A 175 1.90 5.66 -1.89
N GLY A 176 2.57 6.81 -1.78
CA GLY A 176 1.96 8.13 -1.86
C GLY A 176 1.51 8.53 -3.28
N ALA A 177 1.11 9.79 -3.44
CA ALA A 177 0.71 10.35 -4.72
C ALA A 177 1.81 11.18 -5.40
N THR A 178 2.79 11.66 -4.63
CA THR A 178 3.87 12.53 -5.11
C THR A 178 5.23 11.87 -4.90
N SER A 179 6.30 12.53 -5.32
CA SER A 179 7.67 12.08 -5.09
C SER A 179 8.18 12.24 -3.66
N GLY A 180 7.42 12.90 -2.77
CA GLY A 180 7.72 12.96 -1.36
C GLY A 180 7.31 11.65 -0.69
N ASP A 181 8.26 10.96 -0.09
CA ASP A 181 8.07 9.62 0.45
C ASP A 181 8.05 9.60 1.98
N ALA A 182 7.25 8.68 2.53
CA ALA A 182 7.20 8.37 3.95
C ALA A 182 7.88 7.02 4.21
N ASN A 183 8.91 6.70 3.43
CA ASN A 183 9.52 5.37 3.34
C ASN A 183 10.54 5.05 4.41
N CYS A 184 10.93 6.04 5.20
CA CYS A 184 11.81 5.86 6.35
C CYS A 184 13.20 5.31 5.99
N ILE A 185 13.65 5.44 4.73
CA ILE A 185 14.98 4.98 4.28
C ILE A 185 15.99 6.13 4.08
N GLY A 186 15.71 7.33 4.60
CA GLY A 186 16.62 8.47 4.51
C GLY A 186 16.84 8.96 3.07
N ALA A 187 18.01 9.56 2.79
CA ALA A 187 18.34 10.04 1.45
C ALA A 187 18.52 8.88 0.46
N GLY A 188 17.91 9.01 -0.72
CA GLY A 188 17.88 7.97 -1.74
C GLY A 188 17.48 8.50 -3.11
N MET A 189 17.14 7.57 -4.01
CA MET A 189 16.60 7.92 -5.33
C MET A 189 15.22 8.58 -5.20
N THR A 190 14.81 9.31 -6.23
CA THR A 190 13.43 9.77 -6.36
C THR A 190 12.55 8.66 -6.94
N ALA A 191 11.32 8.54 -6.44
CA ALA A 191 10.32 7.62 -6.95
C ALA A 191 8.99 8.34 -7.21
N THR A 192 8.21 7.86 -8.18
CA THR A 192 6.84 8.30 -8.41
C THR A 192 5.89 7.62 -7.43
N GLY A 193 4.83 8.30 -7.00
CA GLY A 193 3.83 7.69 -6.12
C GLY A 193 3.03 6.57 -6.79
N ALA A 194 2.81 5.45 -6.09
CA ALA A 194 1.94 4.37 -6.55
C ALA A 194 0.44 4.70 -6.45
N ASN A 195 0.05 5.78 -5.75
CA ASN A 195 -1.33 6.12 -5.40
C ASN A 195 -2.05 5.01 -4.62
N LEU A 196 -1.34 4.36 -3.68
CA LEU A 196 -1.86 3.29 -2.82
C LEU A 196 -1.74 3.64 -1.32
N PRO A 197 -2.09 4.86 -0.86
CA PRO A 197 -1.81 5.30 0.51
C PRO A 197 -2.52 4.44 1.57
N TRP A 198 -3.57 3.71 1.21
CA TRP A 198 -4.28 2.77 2.10
C TRP A 198 -3.49 1.49 2.42
N LEU A 199 -2.36 1.24 1.75
CA LEU A 199 -1.47 0.11 2.04
C LEU A 199 -0.24 0.50 2.89
N ARG A 200 -0.15 1.75 3.33
CA ARG A 200 0.92 2.21 4.24
C ARG A 200 0.84 1.54 5.60
N GLY A 201 1.96 1.24 6.24
CA GLY A 201 2.02 0.50 7.49
C GLY A 201 2.63 1.30 8.64
N SER A 202 2.80 0.64 9.78
CA SER A 202 3.59 1.14 10.90
C SER A 202 4.95 0.44 10.85
N TRP A 203 5.86 1.01 10.07
CA TRP A 203 7.21 0.50 9.85
C TRP A 203 8.16 1.22 10.79
N ALA A 204 8.74 0.48 11.73
CA ALA A 204 9.81 1.03 12.56
C ALA A 204 10.99 1.41 11.65
N ALA A 205 11.16 2.71 11.45
CA ALA A 205 12.35 3.36 10.94
C ALA A 205 13.66 2.65 11.36
N PRO A 206 14.71 2.64 10.52
CA PRO A 206 16.05 2.92 11.00
C PRO A 206 16.31 4.44 11.09
N ALA A 207 15.50 5.32 10.47
CA ALA A 207 15.51 6.76 10.73
C ALA A 207 14.13 7.41 10.51
N ASN A 208 13.79 8.39 11.36
CA ASN A 208 12.57 9.22 11.38
C ASN A 208 11.87 9.29 10.02
N CYS A 209 10.66 8.73 9.92
CA CYS A 209 9.81 8.72 8.72
C CYS A 209 9.28 10.11 8.33
N SER A 210 10.11 11.16 8.41
CA SER A 210 9.73 12.56 8.19
C SER A 210 8.51 12.98 9.04
N GLY A 211 8.37 12.43 10.25
CA GLY A 211 7.22 12.68 11.12
C GLY A 211 5.90 12.01 10.69
N ALA A 212 5.92 11.06 9.74
CA ALA A 212 4.73 10.34 9.32
C ALA A 212 4.11 9.54 10.49
N PRO A 213 2.78 9.62 10.70
CA PRO A 213 2.11 8.89 11.76
C PRO A 213 2.20 7.37 11.52
N ALA A 214 1.90 6.58 12.56
CA ALA A 214 1.72 5.14 12.41
C ALA A 214 0.71 4.86 11.28
N TYR A 215 0.94 3.81 10.47
CA TYR A 215 0.10 3.50 9.29
C TYR A 215 0.09 4.57 8.18
N GLY A 216 0.88 5.63 8.31
CA GLY A 216 1.20 6.59 7.25
C GLY A 216 2.54 6.34 6.59
N GLN A 217 3.24 5.26 6.94
CA GLN A 217 4.61 5.00 6.51
C GLN A 217 4.64 4.03 5.31
N ASP A 218 5.48 4.34 4.34
CA ASP A 218 5.71 3.49 3.18
C ASP A 218 6.58 2.28 3.57
N PRO A 219 6.31 1.07 3.04
CA PRO A 219 7.04 -0.12 3.42
C PRO A 219 8.48 -0.07 2.95
N ASN A 220 9.37 -0.54 3.83
CA ASN A 220 10.79 -0.67 3.57
C ASN A 220 11.32 -2.03 4.05
N ALA A 221 12.49 -2.40 3.52
CA ALA A 221 13.24 -3.58 3.87
C ALA A 221 14.73 -3.36 3.60
N ARG A 222 15.60 -4.08 4.32
CA ARG A 222 17.06 -4.01 4.09
C ARG A 222 17.50 -5.11 3.14
N LEU A 223 18.29 -4.74 2.14
CA LEU A 223 18.98 -5.66 1.24
C LEU A 223 20.47 -5.68 1.58
N THR A 224 21.03 -6.87 1.78
CA THR A 224 22.47 -7.03 2.09
C THR A 224 23.16 -7.88 1.04
N PHE A 225 24.20 -7.33 0.43
CA PHE A 225 25.05 -7.98 -0.58
C PHE A 225 26.42 -8.31 0.03
N GLY A 226 26.88 -9.54 -0.19
CA GLY A 226 28.15 -10.04 0.35
C GLY A 226 28.02 -10.81 1.67
N SER A 227 26.81 -11.20 2.07
CA SER A 227 26.59 -12.14 3.17
C SER A 227 26.18 -13.50 2.63
N SER A 228 26.91 -14.55 3.04
CA SER A 228 26.60 -15.93 2.65
C SER A 228 25.29 -16.40 3.28
N ARG A 229 24.54 -17.25 2.57
CA ARG A 229 23.29 -17.87 3.06
C ARG A 229 23.50 -18.83 4.26
N SER A 230 24.75 -19.10 4.62
CA SER A 230 25.28 -19.75 5.82
C SER A 230 26.82 -19.73 5.72
N PRO A 231 27.60 -19.71 6.81
CA PRO A 231 29.04 -19.89 6.70
C PRO A 231 29.32 -21.30 6.18
N PHE A 232 29.76 -21.43 4.93
CA PHE A 232 30.35 -22.67 4.44
C PHE A 232 31.70 -22.83 5.15
N ILE A 233 31.78 -23.70 6.15
CA ILE A 233 33.05 -24.18 6.68
C ILE A 233 33.69 -25.02 5.56
N TYR A 234 34.72 -24.50 4.90
CA TYR A 234 35.58 -25.31 4.05
C TYR A 234 36.44 -26.19 4.96
N LEU A 235 36.00 -27.43 5.20
CA LEU A 235 36.92 -28.46 5.68
C LEU A 235 37.82 -28.81 4.49
N ARG A 236 39.11 -28.47 4.58
CA ARG A 236 40.11 -29.08 3.70
C ARG A 236 40.25 -30.53 4.11
N GLU A 237 40.06 -31.47 3.19
CA GLU A 237 40.62 -32.80 3.38
C GLU A 237 42.14 -32.66 3.24
N MET A 238 42.87 -32.93 4.32
CA MET A 238 44.29 -33.25 4.22
C MET A 238 44.39 -34.71 3.82
N TYR A 239 44.97 -34.96 2.65
CA TYR A 239 45.49 -36.27 2.28
C TYR A 239 46.78 -36.56 3.04
#